data_AF-A0A0Q9K9K4-F1
#
_entry.id   AF-A0A0Q9K9K4-F1
#
_cell.length_a   1.000
_cell.length_b   1.000
_cell.length_c   1.000
_cell.angle_alpha   90.00
_cell.angle_beta   90.00
_cell.angle_gamma   90.00
#
_symmetry.space_group_name_H-M   'P 1'
#
loop_
_entity.id
_entity.type
_entity.pdbx_description
1 polymer ?
#
loop_
_entity_poly.entity_id
_entity_poly.type
_entity_poly.pdbx_seq_one_letter_code
_entity_poly.pdbx_strand_id
1 'polypeptide(L)'
;MARNETKILSVKDLNRYIKLMLEGDSRLQDVWVRGEISNFTHHSSGHMYFTIKDADGRLKSIMFASHNQKLGFLPKEGTKVIARGNISVYERDGAYQFYVTAMQPDGIGSLYMAFEQLKKKLEGEGLFAAERKKPIPRFPRAIGVITSPTGAAVRDVIITLQRRYPSVQILLYPVLVQGAQAAPSIVKAIEAMNRLGEADVLIVGRGGGSLEELWAFNEEAVARAICASAIPVISAVGHETDFTIADFVADLRAPTPTAAAELAVPNHLELKQQLSQQSQRLHYGLLQQLRRKQERLERAKRSPFLTNPRRQLLMQPAERLDRLAEQLGYRMRQRLTLLAERRLKLERRLSSFNPKEQAVSARRRLDTSKRQMLTAMQTLLRTKKQEWQSGVRHLDALSPLKVMQRGYSLAYDEQEQELIRSVSQVKVGDFVKIRLKDGRLNCQVSGMEENKDVYE
;
A
#
# COMPACT_ATOMS: atom_id res chain seq x y z
N MET A 1 -66.93 -63.71 -50.60
CA MET A 1 -67.45 -62.32 -50.48
C MET A 1 -66.35 -61.41 -50.98
N ALA A 2 -66.48 -60.52 -51.96
CA ALA A 2 -67.60 -60.05 -52.77
C ALA A 2 -67.08 -59.80 -54.20
N ARG A 3 -67.98 -59.77 -55.18
CA ARG A 3 -67.69 -59.37 -56.57
C ARG A 3 -66.96 -58.02 -56.57
N ASN A 4 -65.82 -57.93 -57.25
CA ASN A 4 -65.20 -56.65 -57.60
C ASN A 4 -66.16 -55.90 -58.52
N GLU A 5 -66.94 -54.98 -57.94
CA GLU A 5 -67.46 -53.85 -58.71
C GLU A 5 -66.27 -53.15 -59.34
N THR A 6 -66.25 -53.04 -60.66
CA THR A 6 -65.27 -52.24 -61.39
C THR A 6 -65.51 -50.77 -61.03
N LYS A 7 -65.00 -50.33 -59.88
CA LYS A 7 -64.99 -48.91 -59.50
C LYS A 7 -64.14 -48.17 -60.51
N ILE A 8 -64.79 -47.46 -61.43
CA ILE A 8 -64.12 -46.53 -62.33
C ILE A 8 -63.64 -45.36 -61.47
N LEU A 9 -62.36 -45.38 -61.10
CA LEU A 9 -61.73 -44.30 -60.35
C LEU A 9 -61.39 -43.16 -61.30
N SER A 10 -61.63 -41.92 -60.86
CA SER A 10 -61.11 -40.76 -61.56
C SER A 10 -59.58 -40.74 -61.47
N VAL A 11 -58.91 -40.10 -62.43
CA VAL A 11 -57.44 -39.91 -62.40
C VAL A 11 -57.00 -39.26 -61.07
N LYS A 12 -57.82 -38.34 -60.54
CA LYS A 12 -57.60 -37.70 -59.24
C LYS A 12 -57.70 -38.69 -58.08
N ASP A 13 -58.70 -39.56 -58.08
CA ASP A 13 -58.86 -40.58 -57.03
C ASP A 13 -57.73 -41.62 -57.06
N LEU A 14 -57.25 -41.96 -58.26
CA LEU A 14 -56.11 -42.86 -58.42
C LEU A 14 -54.81 -42.24 -57.88
N ASN A 15 -54.49 -40.99 -58.26
CA ASN A 15 -53.30 -40.29 -57.75
C ASN A 15 -53.36 -40.10 -56.22
N ARG A 16 -54.54 -39.76 -55.69
CA ARG A 16 -54.74 -39.64 -54.24
C ARG A 16 -54.56 -40.98 -53.52
N TYR A 17 -55.03 -42.07 -54.11
CA TYR A 17 -54.86 -43.41 -53.54
C TYR A 17 -53.38 -43.83 -53.50
N ILE A 18 -52.62 -43.60 -54.58
CA ILE A 18 -51.18 -43.89 -54.61
C ILE A 18 -50.44 -43.04 -53.59
N LYS A 19 -50.77 -41.75 -53.48
CA LYS A 19 -50.19 -40.87 -52.48
C LYS A 19 -50.42 -41.39 -51.06
N LEU A 20 -51.66 -41.75 -50.70
CA LEU A 20 -51.99 -42.29 -49.37
C LEU A 20 -51.25 -43.60 -49.07
N MET A 21 -51.04 -44.45 -50.08
CA MET A 21 -50.26 -45.68 -49.93
C MET A 21 -48.78 -45.40 -49.64
N LEU A 22 -48.16 -44.46 -50.37
CA LEU A 22 -46.76 -44.09 -50.13
C LEU A 22 -46.59 -43.32 -48.81
N GLU A 23 -47.56 -42.47 -48.45
CA GLU A 23 -47.51 -41.71 -47.20
C GLU A 23 -47.80 -42.60 -45.97
N GLY A 24 -48.57 -43.67 -46.13
CA GLY A 24 -48.85 -44.63 -45.06
C GLY A 24 -47.67 -45.58 -44.76
N ASP A 25 -46.68 -45.69 -45.65
CA ASP A 25 -45.51 -46.53 -45.42
C ASP A 25 -44.46 -45.77 -44.59
N SER A 26 -44.28 -46.20 -43.34
CA SER A 26 -43.31 -45.60 -42.42
C SER A 26 -41.87 -45.66 -42.94
N ARG A 27 -41.55 -46.59 -43.84
CA ARG A 27 -40.21 -46.69 -44.44
C ARG A 27 -39.93 -45.58 -45.45
N LEU A 28 -40.97 -45.00 -46.07
CA LEU A 28 -40.84 -43.98 -47.10
C LEU A 28 -40.95 -42.54 -46.56
N GLN A 29 -41.28 -42.39 -45.29
CA GLN A 29 -41.38 -41.11 -44.60
C GLN A 29 -40.04 -40.54 -44.13
N ASP A 30 -39.03 -41.40 -43.95
CA ASP A 30 -37.70 -40.97 -43.51
C ASP A 30 -36.59 -41.78 -44.18
N VAL A 31 -36.32 -41.45 -45.45
CA VAL A 31 -35.38 -42.16 -46.31
C VAL A 31 -34.11 -41.35 -46.50
N TRP A 32 -32.98 -42.06 -46.47
CA TRP A 32 -31.69 -41.53 -46.85
C TRP A 32 -31.32 -42.01 -48.25
N VAL A 33 -31.10 -41.09 -49.17
CA VAL A 33 -30.77 -41.35 -50.56
C VAL A 33 -29.40 -40.77 -50.87
N ARG A 34 -28.50 -41.64 -51.37
CA ARG A 34 -27.19 -41.23 -51.90
C ARG A 34 -27.30 -41.09 -53.42
N GLY A 35 -26.70 -40.04 -53.97
CA GLY A 35 -26.53 -39.91 -55.41
C GLY A 35 -25.92 -38.59 -55.83
N GLU A 36 -25.79 -38.39 -57.13
CA GLU A 36 -25.26 -37.16 -57.72
C GLU A 36 -26.40 -36.20 -58.08
N ILE A 37 -26.23 -34.92 -57.80
CA ILE A 37 -27.19 -33.88 -58.20
C ILE A 37 -27.06 -33.59 -59.70
N SER A 38 -28.18 -33.62 -60.41
CA SER A 38 -28.29 -33.24 -61.83
C SER A 38 -29.52 -32.36 -62.06
N ASN A 39 -29.52 -31.51 -63.09
CA ASN A 39 -30.60 -30.60 -63.43
C ASN A 39 -31.00 -29.70 -62.24
N PHE A 40 -30.00 -29.04 -61.63
CA PHE A 40 -30.21 -28.20 -60.45
C PHE A 40 -30.75 -26.82 -60.83
N THR A 41 -31.90 -26.44 -60.27
CA THR A 41 -32.55 -25.15 -60.47
C THR A 41 -32.91 -24.53 -59.12
N HIS A 42 -32.41 -23.32 -58.87
CA HIS A 42 -32.79 -22.52 -57.70
C HIS A 42 -33.81 -21.46 -58.10
N HIS A 43 -35.05 -21.60 -57.62
CA HIS A 43 -36.12 -20.68 -57.98
C HIS A 43 -36.07 -19.40 -57.11
N SER A 44 -36.61 -18.29 -57.63
CA SER A 44 -36.73 -17.00 -56.92
C SER A 44 -37.50 -17.08 -55.59
N SER A 45 -38.31 -18.12 -55.39
CA SER A 45 -39.05 -18.40 -54.14
C SER A 45 -38.20 -19.08 -53.06
N GLY A 46 -36.93 -19.37 -53.35
CA GLY A 46 -36.00 -20.06 -52.43
C GLY A 46 -36.14 -21.58 -52.40
N HIS A 47 -36.99 -22.16 -53.25
CA HIS A 47 -37.09 -23.61 -53.44
C HIS A 47 -36.03 -24.11 -54.42
N MET A 48 -35.41 -25.24 -54.08
CA MET A 48 -34.46 -25.93 -54.95
C MET A 48 -35.13 -27.15 -55.58
N TYR A 49 -35.04 -27.24 -56.90
CA TYR A 49 -35.49 -28.39 -57.68
C TYR A 49 -34.26 -29.05 -58.28
N PHE A 50 -34.12 -30.35 -58.10
CA PHE A 50 -33.00 -31.10 -58.65
C PHE A 50 -33.35 -32.57 -58.81
N THR A 51 -32.54 -33.32 -59.54
CA THR A 51 -32.67 -34.77 -59.66
C THR A 51 -31.48 -35.43 -59.00
N ILE A 52 -31.73 -36.38 -58.09
CA ILE A 52 -30.68 -37.27 -57.58
C ILE A 52 -30.58 -38.45 -58.52
N LYS A 53 -29.43 -38.66 -59.14
CA LYS A 53 -29.16 -39.79 -60.04
C LYS A 53 -28.13 -40.75 -59.44
N ASP A 54 -28.26 -42.02 -59.80
CA ASP A 54 -27.26 -43.07 -59.60
C ASP A 54 -27.03 -43.79 -60.95
N ALA A 55 -26.20 -44.84 -61.00
CA ALA A 55 -25.83 -45.57 -62.22
C ALA A 55 -27.04 -46.03 -63.06
N ASP A 56 -28.10 -46.48 -62.38
CA ASP A 56 -29.26 -47.12 -63.03
C ASP A 56 -30.60 -46.37 -62.77
N GLY A 57 -30.58 -45.24 -62.08
CA GLY A 57 -31.81 -44.62 -61.56
C GLY A 57 -31.77 -43.09 -61.45
N ARG A 58 -32.94 -42.46 -61.53
CA ARG A 58 -33.12 -41.01 -61.35
C ARG A 58 -34.35 -40.71 -60.47
N LEU A 59 -34.20 -39.78 -59.55
CA LEU A 59 -35.25 -39.40 -58.59
C LEU A 59 -35.41 -37.88 -58.54
N LYS A 60 -36.58 -37.40 -58.97
CA LYS A 60 -36.92 -35.96 -58.89
C LYS A 60 -37.05 -35.56 -57.44
N SER A 61 -36.32 -34.52 -57.06
CA SER A 61 -36.16 -34.07 -55.68
C SER A 61 -36.45 -32.58 -55.54
N ILE A 62 -37.07 -32.20 -54.43
CA ILE A 62 -37.43 -30.82 -54.12
C ILE A 62 -37.01 -30.54 -52.69
N MET A 63 -36.40 -29.37 -52.47
CA MET A 63 -36.11 -28.87 -51.14
C MET A 63 -36.79 -27.51 -50.93
N PHE A 64 -37.65 -27.44 -49.92
CA PHE A 64 -38.37 -26.22 -49.58
C PHE A 64 -37.44 -25.17 -48.96
N ALA A 65 -37.83 -23.90 -49.06
CA ALA A 65 -37.02 -22.76 -48.64
C ALA A 65 -36.71 -22.79 -47.13
N SER A 66 -37.66 -23.28 -46.33
CA SER A 66 -37.52 -23.46 -44.88
C SER A 66 -36.42 -24.45 -44.48
N HIS A 67 -36.14 -25.43 -45.33
CA HIS A 67 -35.08 -26.42 -45.13
C HIS A 67 -33.77 -25.96 -45.78
N ASN A 68 -33.85 -25.27 -46.93
CA ASN A 68 -32.71 -24.69 -47.63
C ASN A 68 -31.92 -23.70 -46.75
N GLN A 69 -32.59 -22.86 -45.97
CA GLN A 69 -31.92 -21.89 -45.07
C GLN A 69 -31.00 -22.53 -44.02
N LYS A 70 -31.18 -23.83 -43.72
CA LYS A 70 -30.39 -24.56 -42.72
C LYS A 70 -29.19 -25.29 -43.34
N LEU A 71 -29.02 -25.25 -44.66
CA LEU A 71 -27.89 -25.88 -45.34
C LEU A 71 -26.62 -25.05 -45.18
N GLY A 72 -25.56 -25.67 -44.66
CA GLY A 72 -24.24 -25.06 -44.54
C GLY A 72 -23.44 -25.01 -45.84
N PHE A 73 -23.99 -25.48 -46.97
CA PHE A 73 -23.35 -25.45 -48.27
C PHE A 73 -24.38 -25.26 -49.38
N LEU A 74 -23.94 -24.67 -50.50
CA LEU A 74 -24.79 -24.51 -51.68
C LEU A 74 -24.61 -25.71 -52.61
N PRO A 75 -25.64 -26.53 -52.84
CA PRO A 75 -25.55 -27.68 -53.75
C PRO A 75 -25.29 -27.20 -55.18
N LYS A 76 -24.38 -27.87 -55.89
CA LYS A 76 -24.08 -27.61 -57.31
C LYS A 76 -24.34 -28.86 -58.14
N GLU A 77 -24.61 -28.66 -59.42
CA GLU A 77 -24.69 -29.75 -60.39
C GLU A 77 -23.39 -30.57 -60.39
N GLY A 78 -23.52 -31.90 -60.39
CA GLY A 78 -22.40 -32.85 -60.28
C GLY A 78 -21.97 -33.20 -58.85
N THR A 79 -22.54 -32.56 -57.82
CA THR A 79 -22.16 -32.85 -56.43
C THR A 79 -22.76 -34.17 -55.95
N LYS A 80 -21.94 -35.06 -55.39
CA LYS A 80 -22.41 -36.25 -54.67
C LYS A 80 -22.92 -35.87 -53.30
N VAL A 81 -24.15 -36.25 -52.99
CA VAL A 81 -24.82 -35.90 -51.74
C VAL A 81 -25.53 -37.10 -51.13
N ILE A 82 -25.64 -37.07 -49.81
CA ILE A 82 -26.56 -37.87 -49.03
C ILE A 82 -27.70 -36.94 -48.62
N ALA A 83 -28.91 -37.22 -49.08
CA ALA A 83 -30.11 -36.45 -48.78
C ALA A 83 -31.11 -37.27 -47.95
N ARG A 84 -31.66 -36.67 -46.91
CA ARG A 84 -32.71 -37.23 -46.04
C ARG A 84 -34.04 -36.57 -46.39
N GLY A 85 -35.11 -37.35 -46.44
CA GLY A 85 -36.43 -36.82 -46.77
C GLY A 85 -37.52 -37.88 -46.85
N ASN A 86 -38.69 -37.46 -47.32
CA ASN A 86 -39.85 -38.33 -47.53
C ASN A 86 -40.21 -38.43 -49.01
N ILE A 87 -40.72 -39.58 -49.45
CA ILE A 87 -41.18 -39.82 -50.82
C ILE A 87 -42.70 -39.65 -50.85
N SER A 88 -43.21 -38.78 -51.72
CA SER A 88 -44.66 -38.61 -51.93
C SER A 88 -44.97 -38.34 -53.40
N VAL A 89 -46.25 -38.29 -53.76
CA VAL A 89 -46.73 -38.05 -55.13
C VAL A 89 -47.26 -36.62 -55.25
N TYR A 90 -46.83 -35.93 -56.29
CA TYR A 90 -47.43 -34.66 -56.67
C TYR A 90 -48.75 -34.91 -57.40
N GLU A 91 -49.87 -34.75 -56.67
CA GLU A 91 -51.23 -35.15 -57.11
C GLU A 91 -51.65 -34.59 -58.48
N ARG A 92 -51.22 -33.36 -58.82
CA ARG A 92 -51.60 -32.68 -60.06
C ARG A 92 -51.03 -33.37 -61.30
N ASP A 93 -49.78 -33.82 -61.22
CA ASP A 93 -49.06 -34.37 -62.38
C ASP A 93 -48.84 -35.89 -62.24
N GLY A 94 -49.24 -36.50 -61.12
CA GLY A 94 -49.11 -37.94 -60.85
C GLY A 94 -47.65 -38.43 -60.73
N ALA A 95 -46.70 -37.52 -60.53
CA ALA A 95 -45.27 -37.84 -60.49
C ALA A 95 -44.79 -38.08 -59.05
N TYR A 96 -44.00 -39.13 -58.84
CA TYR A 96 -43.30 -39.37 -57.57
C TYR A 96 -42.16 -38.34 -57.39
N GLN A 97 -42.03 -37.82 -56.17
CA GLN A 97 -41.04 -36.81 -55.80
C GLN A 97 -40.46 -37.09 -54.42
N PHE A 98 -39.19 -36.77 -54.26
CA PHE A 98 -38.47 -36.84 -52.99
C PHE A 98 -38.38 -35.46 -52.37
N TYR A 99 -39.02 -35.28 -51.23
CA TYR A 99 -39.02 -34.02 -50.48
C TYR A 99 -37.86 -34.04 -49.50
N VAL A 100 -36.78 -33.36 -49.87
CA VAL A 100 -35.54 -33.33 -49.10
C VAL A 100 -35.69 -32.37 -47.91
N THR A 101 -35.45 -32.88 -46.71
CA THR A 101 -35.48 -32.12 -45.46
C THR A 101 -34.08 -31.76 -44.97
N ALA A 102 -33.09 -32.60 -45.25
CA ALA A 102 -31.68 -32.34 -44.97
C ALA A 102 -30.78 -32.92 -46.07
N MET A 103 -29.64 -32.29 -46.32
CA MET A 103 -28.68 -32.75 -47.32
C MET A 103 -27.27 -32.50 -46.81
N GLN A 104 -26.36 -33.42 -47.10
CA GLN A 104 -24.93 -33.31 -46.79
C GLN A 104 -24.10 -33.83 -47.98
N PRO A 105 -22.92 -33.30 -48.25
CA PRO A 105 -22.06 -33.82 -49.31
C PRO A 105 -21.50 -35.21 -48.93
N ASP A 106 -21.54 -36.15 -49.87
CA ASP A 106 -21.07 -37.53 -49.71
C ASP A 106 -19.54 -37.57 -49.90
N GLY A 107 -18.80 -37.34 -48.82
CA GLY A 107 -17.33 -37.34 -48.81
C GLY A 107 -16.67 -36.80 -47.52
N ILE A 108 -17.34 -35.91 -46.80
CA ILE A 108 -16.77 -35.26 -45.60
C ILE A 108 -16.77 -36.20 -44.38
N GLY A 109 -17.75 -37.09 -44.26
CA GLY A 109 -17.90 -37.95 -43.07
C GLY A 109 -16.78 -38.97 -42.89
N SER A 110 -16.26 -39.58 -43.97
CA SER A 110 -15.16 -40.55 -43.90
C SER A 110 -13.83 -39.88 -43.58
N LEU A 111 -13.54 -38.73 -44.18
CA LEU A 111 -12.35 -37.92 -43.89
C LEU A 111 -12.38 -37.40 -42.46
N TYR A 112 -13.52 -36.91 -41.97
CA TYR A 112 -13.64 -36.46 -40.60
C TYR A 112 -13.43 -37.60 -39.58
N MET A 113 -13.99 -38.78 -39.82
CA MET A 113 -13.73 -39.96 -38.99
C MET A 113 -12.25 -40.38 -39.01
N ALA A 114 -11.61 -40.37 -40.17
CA ALA A 114 -10.17 -40.67 -40.30
C ALA A 114 -9.31 -39.63 -39.55
N PHE A 115 -9.68 -38.35 -39.61
CA PHE A 115 -9.03 -37.29 -38.86
C PHE A 115 -9.15 -37.50 -37.35
N GLU A 116 -10.36 -37.76 -36.83
CA GLU A 116 -10.54 -38.00 -35.39
C GLU A 116 -9.79 -39.24 -34.89
N GLN A 117 -9.80 -40.33 -35.67
CA GLN A 117 -9.07 -41.55 -35.34
C GLN A 117 -7.56 -41.29 -35.28
N LEU A 118 -7.00 -40.61 -36.29
CA LEU A 118 -5.59 -40.31 -36.33
C LEU A 118 -5.18 -39.30 -35.25
N LYS A 119 -6.01 -38.29 -34.97
CA LYS A 119 -5.80 -37.34 -33.88
C LYS A 119 -5.68 -38.08 -32.55
N LYS A 120 -6.62 -38.97 -32.21
CA LYS A 120 -6.59 -39.76 -30.97
C LYS A 120 -5.35 -40.66 -30.89
N LYS A 121 -4.97 -41.30 -32.01
CA LYS A 121 -3.76 -42.14 -32.10
C LYS A 121 -2.50 -41.34 -31.76
N LEU A 122 -2.29 -40.21 -32.45
CA LEU A 122 -1.08 -39.38 -32.28
C LEU A 122 -1.05 -38.65 -30.93
N GLU A 123 -2.20 -38.29 -30.39
CA GLU A 123 -2.33 -37.76 -29.04
C GLU A 123 -1.92 -38.80 -27.98
N GLY A 124 -2.37 -40.05 -28.13
CA GLY A 124 -1.99 -41.16 -27.26
C GLY A 124 -0.49 -41.50 -27.30
N GLU A 125 0.16 -41.27 -28.46
CA GLU A 125 1.62 -41.37 -28.61
C GLU A 125 2.37 -40.15 -28.03
N GLY A 126 1.66 -39.10 -27.62
CA GLY A 126 2.23 -37.90 -27.01
C GLY A 126 2.86 -36.90 -28.00
N LEU A 127 2.54 -36.97 -29.29
CA LEU A 127 3.10 -36.06 -30.31
C LEU A 127 2.61 -34.60 -30.13
N PHE A 128 1.50 -34.38 -29.42
CA PHE A 128 0.94 -33.04 -29.17
C PHE A 128 1.43 -32.42 -27.85
N ALA A 129 2.30 -33.11 -27.10
CA ALA A 129 2.75 -32.67 -25.79
C ALA A 129 3.48 -31.32 -25.87
N ALA A 130 3.06 -30.36 -25.03
CA ALA A 130 3.65 -29.02 -24.99
C ALA A 130 5.17 -29.04 -24.68
N GLU A 131 5.63 -30.03 -23.93
CA GLU A 131 7.03 -30.24 -23.56
C GLU A 131 7.95 -30.52 -24.76
N ARG A 132 7.39 -31.03 -25.86
CA ARG A 132 8.14 -31.29 -27.11
C ARG A 132 8.26 -30.05 -27.99
N LYS A 133 7.38 -29.06 -27.79
CA LYS A 133 7.31 -27.88 -28.63
C LYS A 133 8.49 -26.95 -28.36
N LYS A 134 9.16 -26.54 -29.42
CA LYS A 134 10.35 -25.71 -29.40
C LYS A 134 9.98 -24.22 -29.41
N PRO A 135 10.68 -23.37 -28.65
CA PRO A 135 10.45 -21.94 -28.71
C PRO A 135 10.92 -21.38 -30.07
N ILE A 136 10.12 -20.50 -30.67
CA ILE A 136 10.50 -19.80 -31.90
C ILE A 136 11.60 -18.77 -31.59
N PRO A 137 12.76 -18.81 -32.26
CA PRO A 137 13.81 -17.81 -32.16
C PRO A 137 13.27 -16.40 -32.40
N ARG A 138 13.57 -15.47 -31.49
CA ARG A 138 13.10 -14.08 -31.58
C ARG A 138 13.74 -13.28 -32.72
N PHE A 139 14.94 -13.66 -33.15
CA PHE A 139 15.71 -12.98 -34.20
C PHE A 139 16.28 -14.02 -35.17
N PRO A 140 15.44 -14.65 -36.00
CA PRO A 140 15.93 -15.62 -36.98
C PRO A 140 16.79 -14.90 -38.03
N ARG A 141 17.91 -15.53 -38.41
CA ARG A 141 18.76 -15.12 -39.53
C ARG A 141 18.16 -15.58 -40.85
N ALA A 142 17.59 -16.77 -40.86
CA ALA A 142 16.94 -17.32 -42.04
C ALA A 142 15.63 -18.04 -41.70
N ILE A 143 14.66 -17.94 -42.60
CA ILE A 143 13.35 -18.60 -42.50
C ILE A 143 13.17 -19.51 -43.70
N GLY A 144 12.93 -20.79 -43.45
CA GLY A 144 12.54 -21.77 -44.45
C GLY A 144 11.04 -21.68 -44.71
N VAL A 145 10.63 -21.43 -45.94
CA VAL A 145 9.22 -21.40 -46.34
C VAL A 145 8.95 -22.64 -47.19
N ILE A 146 8.04 -23.49 -46.73
CA ILE A 146 7.64 -24.73 -47.39
C ILE A 146 6.19 -24.56 -47.84
N THR A 147 6.00 -24.17 -49.09
CA THR A 147 4.68 -23.93 -49.70
C THR A 147 4.76 -24.02 -51.23
N SER A 148 3.63 -23.81 -51.92
CA SER A 148 3.59 -23.83 -53.38
C SER A 148 4.31 -22.61 -53.99
N PRO A 149 5.08 -22.79 -55.08
CA PRO A 149 5.84 -21.69 -55.69
C PRO A 149 4.97 -20.62 -56.37
N THR A 150 3.73 -20.95 -56.73
CA THR A 150 2.83 -20.11 -57.55
C THR A 150 1.65 -19.52 -56.77
N GLY A 151 1.50 -19.82 -55.48
CA GLY A 151 0.35 -19.40 -54.67
C GLY A 151 0.42 -17.96 -54.15
N ALA A 152 -0.73 -17.38 -53.77
CA ALA A 152 -0.78 -16.11 -53.07
C ALA A 152 -0.04 -16.17 -51.71
N ALA A 153 -0.12 -17.32 -51.04
CA ALA A 153 0.50 -17.55 -49.72
C ALA A 153 2.01 -17.28 -49.68
N VAL A 154 2.77 -17.72 -50.68
CA VAL A 154 4.23 -17.49 -50.70
C VAL A 154 4.56 -16.01 -50.87
N ARG A 155 3.80 -15.31 -51.73
CA ARG A 155 3.97 -13.87 -51.97
C ARG A 155 3.63 -13.09 -50.71
N ASP A 156 2.54 -13.43 -50.05
CA ASP A 156 2.09 -12.79 -48.82
C ASP A 156 3.10 -12.96 -47.68
N VAL A 157 3.66 -14.17 -47.52
CA VAL A 157 4.76 -14.43 -46.58
C VAL A 157 5.98 -13.58 -46.91
N ILE A 158 6.44 -13.57 -48.16
CA ILE A 158 7.62 -12.80 -48.59
C ILE A 158 7.42 -11.31 -48.36
N ILE A 159 6.29 -10.73 -48.78
CA ILE A 159 5.97 -9.31 -48.60
C ILE A 159 5.95 -8.96 -47.11
N THR A 160 5.35 -9.82 -46.28
CA THR A 160 5.24 -9.60 -44.84
C THR A 160 6.61 -9.63 -44.17
N LEU A 161 7.45 -10.61 -44.49
CA LEU A 161 8.81 -10.72 -43.99
C LEU A 161 9.69 -9.55 -44.44
N GLN A 162 9.65 -9.18 -45.72
CA GLN A 162 10.40 -8.03 -46.25
C GLN A 162 9.96 -6.71 -45.62
N ARG A 163 8.66 -6.53 -45.35
CA ARG A 163 8.15 -5.32 -44.69
C ARG A 163 8.51 -5.26 -43.22
N ARG A 164 8.34 -6.36 -42.46
CA ARG A 164 8.56 -6.36 -41.00
C ARG A 164 10.02 -6.51 -40.64
N TYR A 165 10.79 -7.36 -41.32
CA TYR A 165 12.17 -7.67 -40.98
C TYR A 165 13.04 -7.90 -42.24
N PRO A 166 13.39 -6.82 -43.00
CA PRO A 166 14.06 -6.92 -44.30
C PRO A 166 15.41 -7.65 -44.29
N SER A 167 16.07 -7.78 -43.13
CA SER A 167 17.39 -8.41 -42.98
C SER A 167 17.34 -9.93 -42.93
N VAL A 168 16.16 -10.55 -42.87
CA VAL A 168 16.03 -12.01 -42.81
C VAL A 168 16.23 -12.65 -44.18
N GLN A 169 16.99 -13.73 -44.23
CA GLN A 169 17.12 -14.55 -45.42
C GLN A 169 15.89 -15.45 -45.57
N ILE A 170 15.30 -15.50 -46.76
CA ILE A 170 14.13 -16.35 -47.04
C ILE A 170 14.59 -17.52 -47.92
N LEU A 171 14.45 -18.74 -47.41
CA LEU A 171 14.76 -19.98 -48.12
C LEU A 171 13.47 -20.65 -48.55
N LEU A 172 13.11 -20.56 -49.83
CA LEU A 172 11.89 -21.18 -50.35
C LEU A 172 12.18 -22.60 -50.82
N TYR A 173 11.52 -23.60 -50.23
CA TYR A 173 11.47 -24.96 -50.78
C TYR A 173 10.09 -25.19 -51.42
N PRO A 174 9.98 -25.21 -52.75
CA PRO A 174 8.70 -25.38 -53.42
C PRO A 174 8.17 -26.80 -53.22
N VAL A 175 6.93 -26.92 -52.76
CA VAL A 175 6.24 -28.21 -52.58
C VAL A 175 4.86 -28.23 -53.22
N LEU A 176 4.39 -29.44 -53.53
CA LEU A 176 2.99 -29.66 -53.81
C LEU A 176 2.21 -29.57 -52.49
N VAL A 177 1.20 -28.69 -52.45
CA VAL A 177 0.35 -28.47 -51.28
C VAL A 177 -1.04 -29.13 -51.42
N GLN A 178 -1.26 -29.85 -52.52
CA GLN A 178 -2.51 -30.55 -52.83
C GLN A 178 -2.30 -31.78 -53.69
N GLY A 179 -3.24 -32.74 -53.58
CA GLY A 179 -3.19 -34.02 -54.28
C GLY A 179 -2.35 -35.07 -53.55
N ALA A 180 -2.38 -36.32 -54.05
CA ALA A 180 -1.77 -37.48 -53.39
C ALA A 180 -0.25 -37.40 -53.20
N GLN A 181 0.44 -36.55 -53.98
CA GLN A 181 1.89 -36.34 -53.87
C GLN A 181 2.28 -35.20 -52.92
N ALA A 182 1.30 -34.51 -52.32
CA ALA A 182 1.57 -33.37 -51.45
C ALA A 182 2.26 -33.77 -50.13
N ALA A 183 1.73 -34.76 -49.41
CA ALA A 183 2.32 -35.21 -48.15
C ALA A 183 3.77 -35.72 -48.30
N PRO A 184 4.10 -36.60 -49.26
CA PRO A 184 5.49 -36.98 -49.53
C PRO A 184 6.39 -35.78 -49.88
N SER A 185 5.87 -34.82 -50.64
CA SER A 185 6.61 -33.61 -51.02
C SER A 185 6.92 -32.72 -49.81
N ILE A 186 5.97 -32.57 -48.88
CA ILE A 186 6.13 -31.78 -47.65
C ILE A 186 7.17 -32.44 -46.73
N VAL A 187 7.07 -33.76 -46.52
CA VAL A 187 8.02 -34.53 -45.69
C VAL A 187 9.44 -34.35 -46.24
N LYS A 188 9.64 -34.57 -47.55
CA LYS A 188 10.95 -34.40 -48.20
C LYS A 188 11.51 -32.99 -48.03
N ALA A 189 10.66 -31.97 -48.08
CA ALA A 189 11.09 -30.58 -47.89
C ALA A 189 11.52 -30.29 -46.45
N ILE A 190 10.78 -30.78 -45.45
CA ILE A 190 11.15 -30.64 -44.04
C ILE A 190 12.49 -31.35 -43.78
N GLU A 191 12.66 -32.57 -44.26
CA GLU A 191 13.91 -33.31 -44.12
C GLU A 191 15.08 -32.65 -44.86
N ALA A 192 14.85 -32.10 -46.07
CA ALA A 192 15.87 -31.37 -46.81
C ALA A 192 16.30 -30.10 -46.06
N MET A 193 15.36 -29.33 -45.54
CA MET A 193 15.64 -28.12 -44.75
C MET A 193 16.41 -28.42 -43.46
N ASN A 194 16.04 -29.51 -42.76
CA ASN A 194 16.78 -29.95 -41.58
C ASN A 194 18.20 -30.42 -41.91
N ARG A 195 18.42 -31.07 -43.06
CA ARG A 195 19.77 -31.47 -43.50
C ARG A 195 20.64 -30.29 -43.90
N LEU A 196 20.06 -29.26 -44.52
CA LEU A 196 20.78 -28.03 -44.88
C LEU A 196 21.17 -27.25 -43.62
N GLY A 197 20.29 -27.20 -42.61
CA GLY A 197 20.58 -26.53 -41.35
C GLY A 197 20.76 -25.01 -41.46
N GLU A 198 20.37 -24.41 -42.58
CA GLU A 198 20.52 -22.96 -42.83
C GLU A 198 19.36 -22.14 -42.26
N ALA A 199 18.18 -22.74 -42.08
CA ALA A 199 17.00 -22.06 -41.54
C ALA A 199 16.91 -22.19 -40.02
N ASP A 200 16.55 -21.10 -39.34
CA ASP A 200 16.31 -21.08 -37.90
C ASP A 200 14.85 -21.41 -37.54
N VAL A 201 13.92 -21.19 -38.47
CA VAL A 201 12.48 -21.45 -38.34
C VAL A 201 11.93 -21.91 -39.69
N LEU A 202 11.02 -22.88 -39.67
CA LEU A 202 10.26 -23.31 -40.84
C LEU A 202 8.82 -22.81 -40.76
N ILE A 203 8.31 -22.27 -41.87
CA ILE A 203 6.89 -21.99 -42.07
C ILE A 203 6.37 -23.03 -43.06
N VAL A 204 5.49 -23.89 -42.60
CA VAL A 204 4.83 -24.92 -43.41
C VAL A 204 3.37 -24.52 -43.55
N GLY A 205 2.91 -24.32 -44.77
CA GLY A 205 1.54 -23.86 -44.96
C GLY A 205 1.08 -23.77 -46.39
N ARG A 206 -0.20 -23.45 -46.52
CA ARG A 206 -0.91 -23.23 -47.77
C ARG A 206 -1.87 -22.06 -47.59
N GLY A 207 -2.16 -21.32 -48.65
CA GLY A 207 -3.22 -20.31 -48.62
C GLY A 207 -4.53 -20.90 -49.08
N GLY A 208 -5.56 -20.88 -48.21
CA GLY A 208 -6.94 -21.24 -48.55
C GLY A 208 -7.16 -22.70 -48.99
N GLY A 209 -8.37 -23.22 -48.81
CA GLY A 209 -8.77 -24.49 -49.40
C GLY A 209 -9.93 -25.16 -48.68
N SER A 210 -10.60 -26.08 -49.37
CA SER A 210 -11.56 -27.00 -48.76
C SER A 210 -10.85 -28.00 -47.83
N LEU A 211 -11.60 -28.70 -46.97
CA LEU A 211 -11.03 -29.73 -46.08
C LEU A 211 -10.26 -30.82 -46.86
N GLU A 212 -10.73 -31.16 -48.06
CA GLU A 212 -10.09 -32.13 -48.97
C GLU A 212 -8.75 -31.64 -49.49
N GLU A 213 -8.67 -30.34 -49.76
CA GLU A 213 -7.46 -29.66 -50.25
C GLU A 213 -6.39 -29.50 -49.15
N LEU A 214 -6.79 -29.48 -47.89
CA LEU A 214 -5.90 -29.43 -46.72
C LEU A 214 -5.53 -30.82 -46.18
N TRP A 215 -6.08 -31.89 -46.77
CA TRP A 215 -5.93 -33.25 -46.24
C TRP A 215 -4.49 -33.73 -46.16
N ALA A 216 -3.61 -33.25 -47.06
CA ALA A 216 -2.18 -33.57 -47.04
C ALA A 216 -1.50 -33.21 -45.70
N PHE A 217 -2.02 -32.21 -44.97
CA PHE A 217 -1.52 -31.79 -43.66
C PHE A 217 -2.13 -32.59 -42.49
N ASN A 218 -3.12 -33.43 -42.77
CA ASN A 218 -3.69 -34.40 -41.83
C ASN A 218 -3.06 -35.80 -41.97
N GLU A 219 -2.10 -36.01 -42.87
CA GLU A 219 -1.44 -37.30 -43.01
C GLU A 219 -0.42 -37.57 -41.89
N GLU A 220 -0.37 -38.82 -41.43
CA GLU A 220 0.52 -39.25 -40.35
C GLU A 220 2.01 -38.99 -40.66
N ALA A 221 2.42 -39.16 -41.92
CA ALA A 221 3.81 -38.93 -42.34
C ALA A 221 4.25 -37.48 -42.13
N VAL A 222 3.38 -36.51 -42.45
CA VAL A 222 3.66 -35.08 -42.27
C VAL A 222 3.73 -34.73 -40.78
N ALA A 223 2.80 -35.25 -39.98
CA ALA A 223 2.80 -35.09 -38.53
C ALA A 223 4.12 -35.59 -37.91
N ARG A 224 4.56 -36.79 -38.26
CA ARG A 224 5.82 -37.34 -37.75
C ARG A 224 7.04 -36.55 -38.23
N ALA A 225 7.06 -36.07 -39.47
CA ALA A 225 8.14 -35.25 -40.00
C ALA A 225 8.26 -33.90 -39.28
N ILE A 226 7.13 -33.23 -38.98
CA ILE A 226 7.11 -31.98 -38.19
C ILE A 226 7.65 -32.25 -36.77
N CYS A 227 7.18 -33.31 -36.11
CA CYS A 227 7.64 -33.65 -34.76
C CYS A 227 9.14 -34.00 -34.71
N ALA A 228 9.66 -34.67 -35.74
CA ALA A 228 11.07 -35.05 -35.84
C ALA A 228 11.99 -33.91 -36.30
N SER A 229 11.45 -32.80 -36.79
CA SER A 229 12.21 -31.65 -37.27
C SER A 229 13.11 -31.10 -36.16
N ALA A 230 14.41 -30.91 -36.43
CA ALA A 230 15.34 -30.25 -35.52
C ALA A 230 15.07 -28.74 -35.44
N ILE A 231 14.70 -28.13 -36.56
CA ILE A 231 14.33 -26.72 -36.71
C ILE A 231 12.87 -26.53 -36.27
N PRO A 232 12.53 -25.49 -35.47
CA PRO A 232 11.16 -25.23 -35.05
C PRO A 232 10.24 -24.92 -36.25
N VAL A 233 9.02 -25.44 -36.21
CA VAL A 233 8.04 -25.37 -37.30
C VAL A 233 6.80 -24.58 -36.87
N ILE A 234 6.43 -23.60 -37.70
CA ILE A 234 5.18 -22.86 -37.63
C ILE A 234 4.23 -23.44 -38.67
N SER A 235 3.08 -23.97 -38.23
CA SER A 235 2.01 -24.37 -39.14
C SER A 235 1.15 -23.18 -39.51
N ALA A 236 0.90 -23.03 -40.81
CA ALA A 236 0.14 -21.93 -41.40
C ALA A 236 -0.91 -22.45 -42.40
N VAL A 237 -1.64 -23.49 -42.00
CA VAL A 237 -2.57 -24.26 -42.85
C VAL A 237 -4.04 -23.93 -42.55
N GLY A 238 -4.42 -23.97 -41.26
CA GLY A 238 -5.81 -23.86 -40.84
C GLY A 238 -6.30 -22.42 -40.72
N HIS A 239 -7.58 -22.18 -41.02
CA HIS A 239 -8.29 -20.93 -40.68
C HIS A 239 -8.70 -20.95 -39.19
N GLU A 240 -9.28 -19.86 -38.69
CA GLU A 240 -9.67 -19.74 -37.27
C GLU A 240 -10.54 -20.91 -36.75
N THR A 241 -11.34 -21.56 -37.61
CA THR A 241 -12.25 -22.65 -37.24
C THR A 241 -11.76 -24.06 -37.59
N ASP A 242 -10.81 -24.20 -38.51
CA ASP A 242 -10.43 -25.50 -39.09
C ASP A 242 -9.02 -25.88 -38.62
N PHE A 243 -8.92 -26.88 -37.75
CA PHE A 243 -7.65 -27.39 -37.24
C PHE A 243 -7.17 -28.61 -38.02
N THR A 244 -5.90 -28.61 -38.39
CA THR A 244 -5.23 -29.77 -38.99
C THR A 244 -4.34 -30.49 -37.99
N ILE A 245 -3.96 -31.74 -38.27
CA ILE A 245 -3.02 -32.49 -37.43
C ILE A 245 -1.65 -31.79 -37.40
N ALA A 246 -1.20 -31.25 -38.53
CA ALA A 246 0.00 -30.42 -38.59
C ALA A 246 -0.03 -29.25 -37.59
N ASP A 247 -1.19 -28.59 -37.41
CA ASP A 247 -1.33 -27.49 -36.44
C ASP A 247 -1.16 -27.95 -34.98
N PHE A 248 -1.57 -29.17 -34.66
CA PHE A 248 -1.42 -29.72 -33.31
C PHE A 248 0.02 -30.11 -33.01
N VAL A 249 0.72 -30.68 -33.99
CA VAL A 249 2.10 -31.15 -33.85
C VAL A 249 3.13 -30.02 -33.95
N ALA A 250 2.85 -28.99 -34.73
CA ALA A 250 3.75 -27.86 -34.89
C ALA A 250 4.06 -27.16 -33.56
N ASP A 251 5.24 -26.55 -33.51
CA ASP A 251 5.73 -25.82 -32.35
C ASP A 251 4.90 -24.56 -32.10
N LEU A 252 4.45 -23.92 -33.17
CA LEU A 252 3.54 -22.79 -33.15
C LEU A 252 2.50 -22.90 -34.26
N ARG A 253 1.25 -22.59 -33.94
CA ARG A 253 0.17 -22.46 -34.92
C ARG A 253 -0.03 -21.00 -35.30
N ALA A 254 -0.18 -20.74 -36.59
CA ALA A 254 -0.64 -19.49 -37.15
C ALA A 254 -1.92 -19.69 -37.98
N PRO A 255 -2.92 -18.80 -37.88
CA PRO A 255 -4.19 -18.92 -38.61
C PRO A 255 -4.07 -18.64 -40.12
N THR A 256 -2.96 -18.04 -40.57
CA THR A 256 -2.72 -17.74 -41.98
C THR A 256 -1.22 -17.73 -42.26
N PRO A 257 -0.80 -17.93 -43.53
CA PRO A 257 0.59 -17.70 -43.95
C PRO A 257 1.12 -16.30 -43.59
N THR A 258 0.30 -15.26 -43.70
CA THR A 258 0.66 -13.90 -43.27
C THR A 258 0.94 -13.84 -41.78
N ALA A 259 0.05 -14.37 -40.94
CA ALA A 259 0.23 -14.39 -39.50
C ALA A 259 1.47 -15.23 -39.09
N ALA A 260 1.77 -16.31 -39.81
CA ALA A 260 2.97 -17.11 -39.59
C ALA A 260 4.24 -16.29 -39.81
N ALA A 261 4.27 -15.50 -40.90
CA ALA A 261 5.36 -14.57 -41.17
C ALA A 261 5.47 -13.51 -40.08
N GLU A 262 4.36 -12.95 -39.59
CA GLU A 262 4.38 -11.95 -38.51
C GLU A 262 4.85 -12.52 -37.18
N LEU A 263 4.51 -13.76 -36.85
CA LEU A 263 4.94 -14.43 -35.62
C LEU A 263 6.40 -14.90 -35.68
N ALA A 264 6.92 -15.19 -36.88
CA ALA A 264 8.29 -15.63 -37.09
C ALA A 264 9.33 -14.52 -36.90
N VAL A 265 8.99 -13.25 -37.17
CA VAL A 265 9.96 -12.14 -37.12
C VAL A 265 9.51 -10.95 -36.28
N PRO A 266 10.46 -10.23 -35.66
CA PRO A 266 10.16 -8.98 -34.98
C PRO A 266 9.89 -7.84 -35.98
N ASN A 267 9.36 -6.74 -35.50
CA ASN A 267 9.16 -5.53 -36.29
C ASN A 267 10.40 -4.62 -36.25
N HIS A 268 11.06 -4.40 -37.39
CA HIS A 268 12.27 -3.58 -37.47
C HIS A 268 12.04 -2.11 -37.08
N LEU A 269 10.83 -1.57 -37.28
CA LEU A 269 10.51 -0.20 -36.89
C LEU A 269 10.47 -0.06 -35.36
N GLU A 270 9.88 -1.05 -34.67
CA GLU A 270 9.87 -1.11 -33.21
C GLU A 270 11.30 -1.27 -32.66
N LEU A 271 12.12 -2.13 -33.28
CA LEU A 271 13.53 -2.29 -32.89
C LEU A 271 14.31 -0.98 -33.07
N LYS A 272 14.11 -0.26 -34.18
CA LYS A 272 14.74 1.04 -34.43
C LYS A 272 14.31 2.08 -33.40
N GLN A 273 13.02 2.11 -33.04
CA GLN A 273 12.49 3.00 -32.02
C GLN A 273 13.08 2.68 -30.64
N GLN A 274 13.15 1.40 -30.27
CA GLN A 274 13.77 0.94 -29.02
C GLN A 274 15.25 1.33 -28.95
N LEU A 275 16.01 1.11 -30.03
CA LEU A 275 17.42 1.51 -30.10
C LEU A 275 17.59 3.03 -29.94
N SER A 276 16.74 3.83 -30.58
CA SER A 276 16.74 5.29 -30.44
C SER A 276 16.46 5.72 -29.00
N GLN A 277 15.45 5.13 -28.35
CA GLN A 277 15.12 5.40 -26.95
C GLN A 277 16.25 5.02 -26.01
N GLN A 278 16.89 3.86 -26.20
CA GLN A 278 18.02 3.43 -25.40
C GLN A 278 19.24 4.35 -25.59
N SER A 279 19.50 4.79 -26.83
CA SER A 279 20.56 5.76 -27.14
C SER A 279 20.32 7.11 -26.46
N GLN A 280 19.10 7.64 -26.52
CA GLN A 280 18.72 8.87 -25.83
C GLN A 280 18.88 8.72 -24.31
N ARG A 281 18.40 7.61 -23.74
CA ARG A 281 18.53 7.33 -22.31
C ARG A 281 19.99 7.26 -21.86
N LEU A 282 20.84 6.60 -22.64
CA LEU A 282 22.29 6.55 -22.40
C LEU A 282 22.90 7.95 -22.43
N HIS A 283 22.58 8.74 -23.46
CA HIS A 283 23.07 10.10 -23.63
C HIS A 283 22.70 10.99 -22.43
N TYR A 284 21.43 11.01 -22.03
CA TYR A 284 20.99 11.79 -20.86
C TYR A 284 21.62 11.29 -19.55
N GLY A 285 21.76 9.97 -19.40
CA GLY A 285 22.44 9.37 -18.25
C GLY A 285 23.89 9.83 -18.12
N LEU A 286 24.62 9.87 -19.24
CA LEU A 286 26.01 10.35 -19.29
C LEU A 286 26.10 11.84 -18.97
N LEU A 287 25.24 12.68 -19.56
CA LEU A 287 25.20 14.11 -19.26
C LEU A 287 24.88 14.40 -17.79
N GLN A 288 23.96 13.64 -17.19
CA GLN A 288 23.62 13.79 -15.78
C GLN A 288 24.80 13.38 -14.88
N GLN A 289 25.51 12.29 -15.22
CA GLN A 289 26.71 11.90 -14.50
C GLN A 289 27.79 12.98 -14.59
N LEU A 290 28.05 13.51 -15.80
CA LEU A 290 29.02 14.59 -16.01
C LEU A 290 28.66 15.81 -15.16
N ARG A 291 27.40 16.24 -15.17
CA ARG A 291 26.92 17.38 -14.38
C ARG A 291 27.11 17.14 -12.88
N ARG A 292 26.77 15.95 -12.36
CA ARG A 292 26.99 15.60 -10.95
C ARG A 292 28.47 15.64 -10.57
N LYS A 293 29.36 15.17 -11.45
CA LYS A 293 30.81 15.21 -11.23
C LYS A 293 31.34 16.64 -11.26
N GLN A 294 30.88 17.47 -12.19
CA GLN A 294 31.21 18.90 -12.26
C GLN A 294 30.75 19.64 -11.00
N GLU A 295 29.51 19.45 -10.57
CA GLU A 295 29.01 20.05 -9.32
C GLU A 295 29.79 19.60 -8.10
N ARG A 296 30.16 18.31 -8.02
CA ARG A 296 31.00 17.79 -6.92
C ARG A 296 32.38 18.44 -6.94
N LEU A 297 32.99 18.58 -8.12
CA LEU A 297 34.27 19.26 -8.28
C LEU A 297 34.17 20.72 -7.84
N GLU A 298 33.15 21.45 -8.29
CA GLU A 298 32.95 22.86 -7.91
C GLU A 298 32.68 23.02 -6.41
N ARG A 299 31.91 22.13 -5.79
CA ARG A 299 31.74 22.10 -4.32
C ARG A 299 33.06 21.82 -3.61
N ALA A 300 33.87 20.89 -4.11
CA ALA A 300 35.18 20.61 -3.53
C ALA A 300 36.12 21.83 -3.66
N LYS A 301 36.19 22.45 -4.84
CA LYS A 301 36.98 23.68 -5.08
C LYS A 301 36.57 24.82 -4.15
N ARG A 302 35.26 24.97 -3.87
CA ARG A 302 34.73 26.00 -2.95
C ARG A 302 34.79 25.59 -1.48
N SER A 303 35.18 24.36 -1.17
CA SER A 303 35.25 23.88 0.21
C SER A 303 36.20 24.76 1.01
N PRO A 304 35.76 25.30 2.17
CA PRO A 304 36.61 26.10 3.04
C PRO A 304 37.91 25.37 3.44
N PHE A 305 37.84 24.03 3.59
CA PHE A 305 39.00 23.19 3.88
C PHE A 305 40.06 23.19 2.78
N LEU A 306 39.68 23.40 1.51
CA LEU A 306 40.61 23.46 0.38
C LEU A 306 40.98 24.89 0.00
N THR A 307 40.10 25.86 0.23
CA THR A 307 40.39 27.29 -0.05
C THR A 307 41.18 27.97 1.04
N ASN A 308 40.97 27.62 2.31
CA ASN A 308 41.69 28.17 3.47
C ASN A 308 42.09 27.06 4.47
N PRO A 309 42.91 26.07 4.05
CA PRO A 309 43.29 24.93 4.88
C PRO A 309 43.95 25.35 6.20
N ARG A 310 44.80 26.39 6.18
CA ARG A 310 45.47 26.89 7.39
C ARG A 310 44.47 27.40 8.44
N ARG A 311 43.39 28.07 8.02
CA ARG A 311 42.38 28.58 8.95
C ARG A 311 41.50 27.45 9.49
N GLN A 312 41.05 26.55 8.63
CA GLN A 312 40.14 25.46 9.01
C GLN A 312 40.82 24.34 9.80
N LEU A 313 42.05 23.94 9.43
CA LEU A 313 42.73 22.76 9.99
C LEU A 313 43.67 23.11 11.14
N LEU A 314 44.23 24.33 11.17
CA LEU A 314 45.20 24.70 12.20
C LEU A 314 44.63 25.75 13.15
N MET A 315 44.16 26.90 12.64
CA MET A 315 43.75 28.00 13.51
C MET A 315 42.47 27.72 14.31
N GLN A 316 41.40 27.24 13.68
CA GLN A 316 40.15 26.97 14.41
C GLN A 316 40.28 25.85 15.46
N PRO A 317 40.93 24.70 15.16
CA PRO A 317 41.17 23.68 16.18
C PRO A 317 42.10 24.16 17.29
N ALA A 318 43.13 24.95 16.98
CA ALA A 318 44.03 25.54 17.99
C ALA A 318 43.26 26.51 18.91
N GLU A 319 42.49 27.44 18.34
CA GLU A 319 41.69 28.38 19.14
C GLU A 319 40.64 27.66 19.99
N ARG A 320 40.04 26.58 19.45
CA ARG A 320 39.11 25.73 20.21
C ARG A 320 39.82 24.99 21.34
N LEU A 321 41.03 24.48 21.10
CA LEU A 321 41.86 23.83 22.11
C LEU A 321 42.21 24.82 23.23
N ASP A 322 42.63 26.03 22.88
CA ASP A 322 42.97 27.09 23.83
C ASP A 322 41.77 27.44 24.72
N ARG A 323 40.58 27.67 24.12
CA ARG A 323 39.36 27.94 24.89
C ARG A 323 39.00 26.78 25.83
N LEU A 324 39.14 25.53 25.37
CA LEU A 324 38.85 24.36 26.19
C LEU A 324 39.86 24.21 27.34
N ALA A 325 41.14 24.51 27.09
CA ALA A 325 42.18 24.49 28.10
C ALA A 325 41.95 25.59 29.16
N GLU A 326 41.58 26.80 28.75
CA GLU A 326 41.22 27.89 29.67
C GLU A 326 39.99 27.54 30.52
N GLN A 327 38.94 26.99 29.90
CA GLN A 327 37.73 26.57 30.60
C GLN A 327 38.03 25.46 31.61
N LEU A 328 38.87 24.49 31.25
CA LEU A 328 39.32 23.44 32.16
C LEU A 328 40.08 24.04 33.34
N GLY A 329 41.06 24.90 33.08
CA GLY A 329 41.84 25.57 34.12
C GLY A 329 40.99 26.41 35.07
N TYR A 330 40.01 27.15 34.53
CA TYR A 330 39.06 27.92 35.33
C TYR A 330 38.19 27.01 36.23
N ARG A 331 37.60 25.95 35.67
CA ARG A 331 36.76 25.01 36.43
C ARG A 331 37.55 24.25 37.50
N MET A 332 38.79 23.87 37.19
CA MET A 332 39.69 23.23 38.17
C MET A 332 39.98 24.17 39.33
N ARG A 333 40.34 25.45 39.05
CA ARG A 333 40.56 26.46 40.10
C ARG A 333 39.32 26.67 40.96
N GLN A 334 38.15 26.87 40.36
CA GLN A 334 36.90 27.00 41.11
C GLN A 334 36.62 25.79 42.01
N ARG A 335 36.85 24.57 41.49
CA ARG A 335 36.65 23.33 42.26
C ARG A 335 37.63 23.23 43.43
N LEU A 336 38.90 23.59 43.22
CA LEU A 336 39.90 23.62 44.29
C LEU A 336 39.55 24.64 45.36
N THR A 337 39.12 25.85 44.99
CA THR A 337 38.67 26.88 45.94
C THR A 337 37.47 26.40 46.75
N LEU A 338 36.45 25.82 46.10
CA LEU A 338 35.28 25.28 46.79
C LEU A 338 35.64 24.16 47.76
N LEU A 339 36.54 23.26 47.37
CA LEU A 339 37.03 22.18 48.24
C LEU A 339 37.83 22.73 49.43
N ALA A 340 38.68 23.75 49.21
CA ALA A 340 39.42 24.41 50.27
C ALA A 340 38.51 25.13 51.27
N GLU A 341 37.50 25.85 50.79
CA GLU A 341 36.48 26.48 51.63
C GLU A 341 35.67 25.45 52.42
N ARG A 342 35.29 24.34 51.78
CA ARG A 342 34.58 23.24 52.46
C ARG A 342 35.46 22.62 53.54
N ARG A 343 36.75 22.39 53.25
CA ARG A 343 37.72 21.90 54.24
C ARG A 343 37.80 22.85 55.43
N LEU A 344 37.98 24.15 55.19
CA LEU A 344 38.04 25.16 56.26
C LEU A 344 36.75 25.23 57.08
N LYS A 345 35.57 25.13 56.44
CA LYS A 345 34.27 25.07 57.14
C LYS A 345 34.15 23.83 58.02
N LEU A 346 34.60 22.68 57.54
CA LEU A 346 34.60 21.43 58.31
C LEU A 346 35.61 21.48 59.46
N GLU A 347 36.81 22.00 59.24
CA GLU A 347 37.83 22.23 60.27
C GLU A 347 37.29 23.16 61.37
N ARG A 348 36.65 24.29 61.00
CA ARG A 348 36.02 25.20 61.97
C ARG A 348 34.86 24.57 62.73
N ARG A 349 34.05 23.75 62.05
CA ARG A 349 32.99 22.98 62.73
C ARG A 349 33.60 22.02 63.74
N LEU A 350 34.59 21.24 63.33
CA LEU A 350 35.28 20.30 64.20
C LEU A 350 35.91 21.00 65.42
N SER A 351 36.56 22.15 65.21
CA SER A 351 37.12 22.93 66.32
C SER A 351 36.05 23.51 67.24
N SER A 352 34.91 23.97 66.70
CA SER A 352 33.79 24.49 67.50
C SER A 352 33.04 23.42 68.31
N PHE A 353 33.15 22.15 67.90
CA PHE A 353 32.65 20.99 68.62
C PHE A 353 33.69 20.38 69.56
N ASN A 354 34.73 21.14 69.94
CA ASN A 354 35.68 20.70 70.97
C ASN A 354 34.94 20.53 72.31
N PRO A 355 34.73 19.29 72.81
CA PRO A 355 33.93 19.04 74.00
C PRO A 355 34.50 19.74 75.24
N LYS A 356 35.83 19.96 75.26
CA LYS A 356 36.52 20.65 76.35
C LYS A 356 36.15 22.14 76.40
N GLU A 357 36.14 22.82 75.26
CA GLU A 357 35.76 24.24 75.19
C GLU A 357 34.27 24.45 75.46
N GLN A 358 33.42 23.54 74.96
CA GLN A 358 31.99 23.55 75.25
C GLN A 358 31.71 23.35 76.75
N ALA A 359 32.41 22.42 77.40
CA ALA A 359 32.30 22.21 78.85
C ALA A 359 32.75 23.44 79.65
N VAL A 360 33.85 24.10 79.27
CA VAL A 360 34.33 25.33 79.92
C VAL A 360 33.33 26.48 79.73
N SER A 361 32.80 26.67 78.53
CA SER A 361 31.80 27.71 78.24
C SER A 361 30.48 27.45 78.99
N ALA A 362 30.00 26.21 79.00
CA ALA A 362 28.82 25.80 79.76
C ALA A 362 29.00 26.04 81.27
N ARG A 363 30.19 25.72 81.82
CA ARG A 363 30.51 26.00 83.23
C ARG A 363 30.50 27.49 83.54
N ARG A 364 31.09 28.33 82.67
CA ARG A 364 31.07 29.80 82.81
C ARG A 364 29.65 30.37 82.73
N ARG A 365 28.80 29.84 81.85
CA ARG A 365 27.37 30.23 81.76
C ARG A 365 26.64 29.87 83.05
N LEU A 366 26.83 28.66 83.57
CA LEU A 366 26.24 28.21 84.83
C LEU A 366 26.66 29.13 85.99
N ASP A 367 27.95 29.44 86.11
CA ASP A 367 28.47 30.30 87.18
C ASP A 367 27.92 31.73 87.08
N THR A 368 27.82 32.28 85.86
CA THR A 368 27.25 33.61 85.62
C THR A 368 25.76 33.64 85.97
N SER A 369 24.98 32.67 85.48
CA SER A 369 23.54 32.57 85.78
C SER A 369 23.29 32.38 87.28
N LYS A 370 24.14 31.59 87.96
CA LYS A 370 24.07 31.42 89.42
C LYS A 370 24.30 32.75 90.15
N ARG A 371 25.31 33.52 89.75
CA ARG A 371 25.57 34.86 90.33
C ARG A 371 24.42 35.81 90.08
N GLN A 372 23.91 35.88 88.85
CA GLN A 372 22.78 36.74 88.49
C GLN A 372 21.52 36.39 89.29
N MET A 373 21.22 35.10 89.44
CA MET A 373 20.10 34.61 90.26
C MET A 373 20.26 35.04 91.73
N LEU A 374 21.45 34.87 92.32
CA LEU A 374 21.71 35.26 93.70
C LEU A 374 21.57 36.78 93.91
N THR A 375 22.09 37.58 92.99
CA THR A 375 21.97 39.05 93.05
C THR A 375 20.51 39.50 92.88
N ALA A 376 19.76 38.89 91.96
CA ALA A 376 18.33 39.15 91.77
C ALA A 376 17.53 38.80 93.04
N MET A 377 17.81 37.64 93.65
CA MET A 377 17.19 37.23 94.92
C MET A 377 17.50 38.20 96.06
N GLN A 378 18.75 38.60 96.22
CA GLN A 378 19.15 39.58 97.25
C GLN A 378 18.47 40.94 97.05
N THR A 379 18.35 41.38 95.79
CA THR A 379 17.69 42.63 95.45
C THR A 379 16.21 42.57 95.77
N LEU A 380 15.53 41.49 95.40
CA LEU A 380 14.11 41.26 95.70
C LEU A 380 13.86 41.25 97.22
N LEU A 381 14.67 40.51 97.98
CA LEU A 381 14.57 40.47 99.45
C LEU A 381 14.79 41.85 100.07
N ARG A 382 15.76 42.62 99.57
CA ARG A 382 16.01 43.99 100.05
C ARG A 382 14.82 44.90 99.77
N THR A 383 14.26 44.87 98.56
CA THR A 383 13.08 45.67 98.20
C THR A 383 11.88 45.31 99.07
N LYS A 384 11.59 44.02 99.26
CA LYS A 384 10.51 43.57 100.15
C LYS A 384 10.69 44.02 101.59
N LYS A 385 11.93 43.99 102.10
CA LYS A 385 12.26 44.52 103.43
C LYS A 385 12.04 46.03 103.54
N GLN A 386 12.40 46.79 102.51
CA GLN A 386 12.18 48.25 102.47
C GLN A 386 10.69 48.61 102.37
N GLU A 387 9.92 47.90 101.55
CA GLU A 387 8.45 48.04 101.46
C GLU A 387 7.82 47.81 102.84
N TRP A 388 8.20 46.72 103.51
CA TRP A 388 7.74 46.41 104.87
C TRP A 388 8.08 47.52 105.87
N GLN A 389 9.33 48.00 105.90
CA GLN A 389 9.75 49.10 106.78
C GLN A 389 9.04 50.42 106.49
N SER A 390 8.71 50.70 105.23
CA SER A 390 7.93 51.87 104.85
C SER A 390 6.50 51.77 105.37
N GLY A 391 5.87 50.59 105.22
CA GLY A 391 4.54 50.32 105.76
C GLY A 391 4.46 50.54 107.28
N VAL A 392 5.47 50.06 108.02
CA VAL A 392 5.57 50.29 109.48
C VAL A 392 5.66 51.79 109.80
N ARG A 393 6.49 52.55 109.07
CA ARG A 393 6.62 54.01 109.29
C ARG A 393 5.34 54.78 109.00
N HIS A 394 4.57 54.38 107.98
CA HIS A 394 3.27 55.00 107.69
C HIS A 394 2.27 54.75 108.81
N LEU A 395 2.23 53.54 109.36
CA LEU A 395 1.40 53.21 110.52
C LEU A 395 1.80 54.04 111.75
N ASP A 396 3.10 54.25 111.97
CA ASP A 396 3.61 55.08 113.09
C ASP A 396 3.26 56.57 112.95
N ALA A 397 3.31 57.13 111.74
CA ALA A 397 3.08 58.55 111.49
C ALA A 397 1.61 58.97 111.69
N LEU A 398 0.68 58.02 111.53
CA LEU A 398 -0.76 58.24 111.69
C LEU A 398 -1.24 58.14 113.16
N SER A 399 -0.33 58.02 114.13
CA SER A 399 -0.69 57.90 115.56
C SER A 399 -0.83 59.27 116.26
N PRO A 400 -2.06 59.68 116.68
CA PRO A 400 -2.32 61.00 117.26
C PRO A 400 -1.57 61.29 118.58
N LEU A 401 -1.18 60.26 119.32
CA LEU A 401 -0.50 60.38 120.62
C LEU A 401 0.93 60.95 120.52
N LYS A 402 1.60 60.84 119.35
CA LYS A 402 2.96 61.36 119.17
C LYS A 402 3.02 62.85 118.82
N VAL A 403 1.93 63.45 118.31
CA VAL A 403 1.91 64.88 117.96
C VAL A 403 1.96 65.77 119.21
N MET A 404 1.29 65.36 120.29
CA MET A 404 1.31 66.08 121.58
C MET A 404 2.66 66.01 122.32
N GLN A 405 3.56 65.09 121.94
CA GLN A 405 4.92 65.00 122.54
C GLN A 405 5.89 66.07 122.03
N ARG A 406 5.57 66.80 120.95
CA ARG A 406 6.46 67.78 120.32
C ARG A 406 6.44 69.18 120.98
N GLY A 407 5.87 69.31 122.17
CA GLY A 407 6.05 70.51 123.02
C GLY A 407 5.10 71.68 122.73
N TYR A 408 3.98 71.44 122.04
CA TYR A 408 2.96 72.48 121.83
C TYR A 408 2.16 72.74 123.11
N SER A 409 2.03 74.01 123.49
CA SER A 409 1.19 74.47 124.60
C SER A 409 -0.01 75.25 124.08
N LEU A 410 -1.11 75.22 124.85
CA LEU A 410 -2.36 75.89 124.51
C LEU A 410 -2.57 77.08 125.46
N ALA A 411 -2.73 78.29 124.93
CA ALA A 411 -2.95 79.51 125.70
C ALA A 411 -4.44 79.84 125.79
N TYR A 412 -4.93 80.18 126.99
CA TYR A 412 -6.32 80.53 127.29
C TYR A 412 -6.41 81.92 127.96
N ASP A 413 -7.58 82.55 127.88
CA ASP A 413 -7.88 83.80 128.58
C ASP A 413 -7.83 83.66 130.12
N GLU A 414 -7.94 84.78 130.84
CA GLU A 414 -7.85 84.83 132.32
C GLU A 414 -8.87 83.90 133.02
N GLN A 415 -10.09 83.79 132.48
CA GLN A 415 -11.18 82.95 132.99
C GLN A 415 -11.16 81.52 132.43
N GLU A 416 -10.18 81.20 131.57
CA GLU A 416 -9.92 79.88 131.00
C GLU A 416 -11.05 79.37 130.07
N GLN A 417 -11.90 80.26 129.54
CA GLN A 417 -13.04 79.87 128.70
C GLN A 417 -12.71 79.83 127.22
N GLU A 418 -11.88 80.75 126.74
CA GLU A 418 -11.53 80.84 125.32
C GLU A 418 -10.04 80.57 125.08
N LEU A 419 -9.76 79.78 124.04
CA LEU A 419 -8.40 79.54 123.57
C LEU A 419 -7.93 80.74 122.74
N ILE A 420 -6.82 81.32 123.15
CA ILE A 420 -6.18 82.41 122.44
C ILE A 420 -5.44 81.83 121.24
N ARG A 421 -5.90 82.20 120.05
CA ARG A 421 -5.35 81.74 118.77
C ARG A 421 -4.54 82.83 118.06
N SER A 422 -4.71 84.07 118.47
CA SER A 422 -4.10 85.24 117.81
C SER A 422 -3.63 86.26 118.85
N VAL A 423 -2.53 86.96 118.53
CA VAL A 423 -1.93 88.02 119.37
C VAL A 423 -2.91 89.18 119.58
N SER A 424 -3.79 89.45 118.61
CA SER A 424 -4.80 90.52 118.67
C SER A 424 -5.88 90.33 119.74
N GLN A 425 -5.99 89.15 120.35
CA GLN A 425 -7.01 88.83 121.35
C GLN A 425 -6.62 89.23 122.78
N VAL A 426 -5.43 89.77 122.97
CA VAL A 426 -4.89 90.10 124.29
C VAL A 426 -4.32 91.52 124.24
N LYS A 427 -4.34 92.28 125.34
CA LYS A 427 -3.65 93.58 125.46
C LYS A 427 -2.49 93.53 126.46
N VAL A 428 -1.51 94.41 126.27
CA VAL A 428 -0.35 94.52 127.18
C VAL A 428 -0.85 94.90 128.57
N GLY A 429 -0.54 94.08 129.56
CA GLY A 429 -1.05 94.17 130.93
C GLY A 429 -2.03 93.08 131.33
N ASP A 430 -2.67 92.38 130.38
CA ASP A 430 -3.65 91.31 130.65
C ASP A 430 -2.98 90.04 131.20
N PHE A 431 -3.75 89.24 131.95
CA PHE A 431 -3.34 87.93 132.45
C PHE A 431 -3.86 86.80 131.54
N VAL A 432 -2.99 85.82 131.25
CA VAL A 432 -3.27 84.66 130.39
C VAL A 432 -2.77 83.36 131.02
N LYS A 433 -3.47 82.25 130.74
CA LYS A 433 -3.10 80.92 131.24
C LYS A 433 -2.58 80.02 130.14
N ILE A 434 -1.36 79.53 130.29
CA ILE A 434 -0.75 78.59 129.34
C ILE A 434 -0.82 77.18 129.90
N ARG A 435 -1.40 76.25 129.15
CA ARG A 435 -1.46 74.83 129.49
C ARG A 435 -0.37 74.06 128.75
N LEU A 436 0.49 73.44 129.52
CA LEU A 436 1.54 72.53 129.08
C LEU A 436 1.11 71.08 129.34
N LYS A 437 1.91 70.13 128.84
CA LYS A 437 1.76 68.68 129.10
C LYS A 437 1.58 68.37 130.59
N ASP A 438 2.29 69.10 131.43
CA ASP A 438 2.55 68.77 132.83
C ASP A 438 2.12 69.87 133.82
N GLY A 439 1.52 70.97 133.34
CA GLY A 439 1.12 72.05 134.24
C GLY A 439 0.40 73.21 133.57
N ARG A 440 0.05 74.18 134.42
CA ARG A 440 -0.56 75.47 134.02
C ARG A 440 0.28 76.61 134.56
N LEU A 441 0.53 77.61 133.72
CA LEU A 441 1.25 78.83 134.08
C LEU A 441 0.30 80.02 134.00
N ASN A 442 0.25 80.82 135.05
CA ASN A 442 -0.39 82.13 135.03
C ASN A 442 0.66 83.15 134.60
N CYS A 443 0.45 83.80 133.46
CA CYS A 443 1.40 84.72 132.85
C CYS A 443 0.73 86.09 132.68
N GLN A 444 1.48 87.17 132.87
CA GLN A 444 1.03 88.52 132.53
C GLN A 444 1.75 88.96 131.25
N VAL A 445 1.02 89.57 130.31
CA VAL A 445 1.64 90.00 129.06
C VAL A 445 2.40 91.30 129.28
N SER A 446 3.74 91.21 129.32
CA SER A 446 4.63 92.35 129.51
C SER A 446 4.97 93.10 128.22
N GLY A 447 4.75 92.49 127.06
CA GLY A 447 5.00 93.08 125.75
C GLY A 447 4.46 92.21 124.63
N MET A 448 4.11 92.82 123.50
CA MET A 448 3.59 92.14 122.32
C MET A 448 4.40 92.58 121.10
N GLU A 449 4.96 91.61 120.40
CA GLU A 449 5.56 91.81 119.08
C GLU A 449 4.77 90.97 118.08
N GLU A 450 4.23 91.64 117.06
CA GLU A 450 3.42 90.99 116.03
C GLU A 450 4.34 90.55 114.89
N ASN A 451 4.59 89.24 114.78
CA ASN A 451 5.38 88.67 113.71
C ASN A 451 4.52 88.46 112.46
N LYS A 452 4.93 89.06 111.34
CA LYS A 452 4.19 89.05 110.05
C LYS A 452 4.28 87.75 109.24
N ASP A 453 4.76 86.67 109.83
CA ASP A 453 4.86 85.37 109.15
C ASP A 453 3.96 84.35 109.85
N VAL A 454 2.68 84.30 109.45
CA VAL A 454 1.82 83.17 109.77
C VAL A 454 1.47 82.47 108.46
N TYR A 455 2.17 81.37 108.22
CA TYR A 455 1.98 80.45 107.10
C TYR A 455 0.73 79.56 107.31
N GLU A 456 0.07 79.25 106.18
CA GLU A 456 -1.01 78.25 106.00
C GLU A 456 -0.66 76.84 106.51
#